data_AF-A0A0D2SX93-F1
#
_entry.id   AF-A0A0D2SX93-F1
#
_cell.length_a   1.000
_cell.length_b   1.000
_cell.length_c   1.000
_cell.angle_alpha   90.00
_cell.angle_beta   90.00
_cell.angle_gamma   90.00
#
_symmetry.space_group_name_H-M   'P 1'
#
loop_
_entity.id
_entity.type
_entity.pdbx_description
1 polymer ?
#
loop_
_entity_poly.entity_id
_entity_poly.type
_entity_poly.pdbx_seq_one_letter_code
_entity_poly.pdbx_strand_id
1 'polypeptide(L)'
;MGTKFNNLVESSVPNEVLKCIQIGLLCVQSDPADRPTMSTVVAMLGSDTITVPLPAKSAFYVGRFIAESILNIYAIRVKLK
;
A
#
# COMPACT_ATOMS: atom_id res chain seq x y z
N MET A 1 -1.30 12.15 -19.91
CA MET A 1 -0.46 12.04 -18.67
C MET A 1 -0.47 10.61 -18.09
N GLY A 2 -0.54 9.55 -18.91
CA GLY A 2 -0.78 8.17 -18.42
C GLY A 2 0.21 7.10 -18.92
N THR A 3 1.25 7.46 -19.65
CA THR A 3 2.15 6.50 -20.33
C THR A 3 3.50 6.30 -19.63
N LYS A 4 3.80 7.04 -18.56
CA LYS A 4 5.12 7.01 -17.89
C LYS A 4 5.24 5.92 -16.81
N PHE A 5 4.14 5.52 -16.18
CA PHE A 5 4.13 4.43 -15.18
C PHE A 5 4.33 3.05 -15.81
N ASN A 6 3.77 2.81 -17.01
CA ASN A 6 3.78 1.48 -17.63
C ASN A 6 5.19 1.04 -18.04
N ASN A 7 6.06 1.97 -18.47
CA ASN A 7 7.45 1.68 -18.82
C ASN A 7 8.38 1.44 -17.61
N LEU A 8 8.02 1.96 -16.44
CA LEU A 8 8.80 1.72 -15.21
C LEU A 8 8.66 0.27 -14.76
N VAL A 9 7.43 -0.27 -14.81
CA VAL A 9 7.15 -1.66 -14.41
C VAL A 9 7.80 -2.67 -15.36
N GLU A 10 7.88 -2.37 -16.66
CA GLU A 10 8.53 -3.24 -17.65
C GLU A 10 10.06 -3.21 -17.59
N SER A 11 10.67 -2.14 -17.09
CA SER A 11 12.14 -1.99 -16.99
C SER A 11 12.70 -2.22 -15.58
N SER A 12 11.83 -2.34 -14.57
CA SER A 12 12.23 -2.47 -13.16
C SER A 12 12.40 -3.92 -12.73
N VAL A 13 13.38 -4.17 -11.86
CA VAL A 13 13.46 -5.42 -11.10
C VAL A 13 12.20 -5.51 -10.22
N PRO A 14 11.36 -6.56 -10.33
CA PRO A 14 10.09 -6.67 -9.58
C PRO A 14 10.23 -6.44 -8.07
N ASN A 15 11.38 -6.81 -7.50
CA ASN A 15 11.70 -6.61 -6.09
C ASN A 15 11.83 -5.13 -5.70
N GLU A 16 12.39 -4.29 -6.58
CA GLU A 16 12.55 -2.85 -6.33
C GLU A 16 11.20 -2.12 -6.35
N VAL A 17 10.28 -2.53 -7.24
CA VAL A 17 8.91 -2.00 -7.26
C VAL A 17 8.16 -2.38 -6.00
N LEU A 18 8.21 -3.65 -5.60
CA LEU A 18 7.57 -4.12 -4.37
C LEU A 18 8.13 -3.40 -3.14
N LYS A 19 9.46 -3.23 -3.07
CA LYS A 19 10.14 -2.47 -2.03
C LYS A 19 9.65 -1.02 -1.99
N CYS A 20 9.56 -0.34 -3.14
CA CYS A 20 9.02 1.02 -3.23
C CYS A 20 7.56 1.11 -2.75
N ILE A 21 6.72 0.14 -3.10
CA ILE A 21 5.32 0.08 -2.63
C ILE A 21 5.27 -0.06 -1.11
N GLN A 22 6.05 -0.97 -0.53
CA GLN A 22 6.09 -1.18 0.92
C GLN A 22 6.56 0.07 1.67
N ILE A 23 7.63 0.71 1.20
CA ILE A 23 8.14 1.97 1.78
C ILE A 23 7.08 3.08 1.65
N GLY A 24 6.43 3.20 0.49
CA GLY A 24 5.36 4.17 0.26
C GLY A 24 4.17 3.98 1.21
N LEU A 25 3.81 2.73 1.52
CA LEU A 25 2.77 2.40 2.49
C LEU A 25 3.18 2.75 3.94
N LEU A 26 4.45 2.55 4.32
CA LEU A 26 4.96 2.95 5.63
C LEU A 26 4.92 4.48 5.84
N CYS A 27 5.14 5.26 4.78
CA CYS A 27 5.10 6.74 4.85
C CYS A 27 3.70 7.31 5.15
N VAL A 28 2.64 6.54 4.89
CA VAL A 28 1.24 6.98 5.07
C VAL A 28 0.53 6.25 6.22
N GLN A 29 1.30 5.69 7.15
CA GLN A 29 0.77 5.04 8.34
C GLN A 29 -0.11 5.99 9.16
N SER A 30 -1.17 5.43 9.75
CA SER A 30 -2.15 6.18 10.52
C SER A 30 -1.53 6.82 11.76
N ASP A 31 -0.68 6.07 12.49
CA ASP A 31 0.14 6.62 13.56
C ASP A 31 1.38 7.32 12.96
N PRO A 32 1.61 8.62 13.23
CA PRO A 32 2.83 9.31 12.83
C PRO A 32 4.11 8.68 13.38
N ALA A 33 4.07 8.02 14.54
CA ALA A 33 5.23 7.38 15.15
C ALA A 33 5.72 6.16 14.35
N ASP A 34 4.83 5.53 13.57
CA ASP A 34 5.17 4.39 12.71
C ASP A 34 5.79 4.80 11.37
N ARG A 35 5.83 6.11 11.05
CA ARG A 35 6.35 6.60 9.78
C ARG A 35 7.87 6.65 9.82
N PRO A 36 8.57 6.13 8.78
CA PRO A 36 10.01 6.20 8.71
C PRO A 36 10.47 7.65 8.54
N THR A 37 11.65 7.96 9.08
CA THR A 37 12.32 9.24 8.79
C THR A 37 12.77 9.29 7.33
N MET A 38 12.93 10.48 6.75
CA MET A 38 13.44 10.60 5.38
C MET A 38 14.82 9.97 5.19
N SER A 39 15.69 10.02 6.21
CA SER A 39 16.97 9.30 6.20
C SER A 39 16.79 7.79 6.12
N THR A 40 15.83 7.24 6.86
CA THR A 40 15.50 5.80 6.81
C THR A 40 14.96 5.41 5.44
N VAL A 41 14.09 6.24 4.84
CA VAL A 41 13.54 6.02 3.50
C VAL A 41 14.66 5.97 2.45
N VAL A 42 15.59 6.91 2.47
CA VAL A 42 16.73 6.93 1.53
C VAL A 42 17.63 5.71 1.74
N ALA A 43 17.88 5.31 3.00
CA ALA A 43 18.65 4.11 3.30
C ALA A 43 17.97 2.85 2.76
N MET A 44 16.66 2.70 2.98
CA MET A 44 15.88 1.56 2.49
C MET A 44 15.85 1.47 0.96
N LEU A 45 15.77 2.60 0.26
CA LEU A 45 15.79 2.66 -1.20
C LEU A 45 17.18 2.41 -1.79
N GLY A 46 18.23 2.86 -1.09
CA GLY A 46 19.62 2.77 -1.56
C GLY A 46 20.32 1.46 -1.21
N SER A 47 19.65 0.54 -0.49
CA SER A 47 20.26 -0.69 -0.01
C SER A 47 19.42 -1.92 -0.36
N ASP A 48 20.09 -2.94 -0.88
CA ASP A 48 19.49 -4.25 -1.17
C ASP A 48 19.43 -5.17 0.04
N THR A 49 20.21 -4.86 1.10
CA THR A 49 20.34 -5.71 2.28
C THR A 49 19.39 -5.31 3.41
N ILE A 50 18.83 -4.10 3.36
CA ILE A 50 17.89 -3.63 4.36
C ILE A 50 16.53 -4.29 4.14
N THR A 51 16.07 -5.05 5.14
CA THR A 51 14.72 -5.62 5.15
C THR A 51 13.71 -4.52 5.47
N VAL A 52 12.80 -4.24 4.53
CA VAL A 52 11.70 -3.29 4.74
C VAL A 52 10.64 -3.96 5.62
N PRO A 53 10.25 -3.35 6.76
CA PRO A 53 9.21 -3.90 7.61
C PRO A 53 7.85 -3.88 6.89
N LEU A 54 7.01 -4.85 7.19
CA LEU A 54 5.69 -4.92 6.59
C LEU A 54 4.82 -3.76 7.11
N PRO A 55 4.19 -2.95 6.24
CA PRO A 55 3.28 -1.89 6.68
C PRO A 55 2.08 -2.49 7.41
N ALA A 56 1.58 -1.75 8.41
CA ALA A 56 0.33 -2.15 9.06
C ALA A 56 -0.82 -2.08 8.05
N LYS A 57 -1.89 -2.85 8.30
CA LYS A 57 -3.11 -2.74 7.47
C LYS A 57 -3.64 -1.31 7.59
N SER A 58 -3.60 -0.56 6.49
CA SER A 58 -4.10 0.81 6.47
C SER A 58 -5.59 0.85 6.84
N ALA A 59 -6.02 1.86 7.58
CA ALA A 59 -7.44 2.08 7.85
C ALA A 59 -8.27 2.20 6.55
N PHE A 60 -7.63 2.65 5.48
CA PHE A 60 -8.20 2.72 4.13
C PHE A 60 -8.53 1.35 3.53
N TYR A 61 -7.74 0.32 3.84
CA TYR A 61 -8.08 -1.07 3.52
C TYR A 61 -9.39 -1.41 4.23
N VAL A 62 -9.47 -1.26 5.55
CA VAL A 62 -10.65 -1.59 6.37
C VAL A 62 -11.92 -0.88 5.88
N GLY A 63 -11.86 0.41 5.56
CA GLY A 63 -13.02 1.15 5.04
C GLY A 63 -13.62 0.54 3.77
N ARG A 64 -12.77 0.05 2.85
CA ARG A 64 -13.21 -0.61 1.62
C ARG A 64 -13.81 -2.00 1.90
N PHE A 65 -13.21 -2.79 2.79
CA PHE A 65 -13.78 -4.08 3.20
C PHE A 65 -15.13 -3.92 3.88
N ILE A 66 -15.28 -2.93 4.76
CA ILE A 66 -16.53 -2.66 5.45
C ILE A 66 -17.59 -2.15 4.46
N ALA A 67 -17.24 -1.24 3.55
CA ALA A 67 -18.17 -0.74 2.53
C ALA A 67 -18.67 -1.86 1.60
N GLU A 68 -17.77 -2.70 1.09
CA GLU A 68 -18.11 -3.87 0.27
C GLU A 68 -18.97 -4.88 1.06
N SER A 69 -18.62 -5.16 2.31
CA SER A 69 -19.39 -6.07 3.17
C SER A 69 -20.79 -5.54 3.45
N ILE A 70 -20.92 -4.25 3.77
CA ILE A 70 -22.21 -3.59 4.01
C ILE A 70 -23.06 -3.58 2.74
N LEU A 71 -22.47 -3.25 1.59
CA LEU A 71 -23.18 -3.25 0.31
C LEU A 71 -23.69 -4.65 -0.06
N ASN A 72 -22.87 -5.68 0.16
CA ASN A 72 -23.27 -7.07 -0.04
C ASN A 72 -24.39 -7.51 0.91
N ILE A 73 -24.32 -7.15 2.21
CA ILE A 73 -25.39 -7.42 3.18
C ILE A 73 -26.69 -6.71 2.75
N TYR A 74 -26.60 -5.45 2.32
CA TYR A 74 -27.75 -4.67 1.88
C TYR A 74 -28.36 -5.25 0.60
N ALA A 75 -27.53 -5.66 -0.36
CA ALA A 75 -27.96 -6.32 -1.58
C ALA A 75 -28.68 -7.66 -1.30
N ILE A 76 -28.16 -8.47 -0.38
CA ILE A 76 -28.81 -9.71 0.07
C ILE A 76 -30.15 -9.42 0.73
N ARG A 77 -30.20 -8.42 1.63
CA ARG A 77 -31.43 -7.99 2.32
C ARG A 77 -32.52 -7.53 1.33
N VAL A 78 -32.14 -6.82 0.26
CA VAL A 78 -33.08 -6.38 -0.80
C VAL A 78 -33.50 -7.54 -1.69
N LYS A 79 -32.64 -8.54 -1.91
CA LYS A 79 -32.96 -9.71 -2.73
C LYS A 79 -33.90 -10.72 -2.04
N LEU A 80 -33.92 -10.70 -0.71
CA LEU A 80 -34.78 -11.54 0.14
C LEU A 80 -36.15 -10.89 0.44
N LYS A 81 -36.45 -9.73 -0.15
CA LYS A 81 -37.71 -9.01 0.00
C LYS A 81 -38.42 -8.93 -1.34
#